data_AF-A0A961Z1R4-F1
#
_entry.id   AF-A0A961Z1R4-F1
#
_cell.length_a   1.000
_cell.length_b   1.000
_cell.length_c   1.000
_cell.angle_alpha   90.00
_cell.angle_beta   90.00
_cell.angle_gamma   90.00
#
_symmetry.space_group_name_H-M   'P 1'
#
loop_
_entity.id
_entity.type
_entity.pdbx_description
1 polymer ?
#
loop_
_entity_poly.entity_id
_entity_poly.type
_entity_poly.pdbx_seq_one_letter_code
_entity_poly.pdbx_strand_id
1 'polypeptide(L)'
;MRARSLLAVLALVLLGATLAGQAQAGAALEAARALFEDRQLPGAIDAAARAIAAEPRNPEAHVLAGLVAEIIGDLEAAEAAYSRALELDADNEAARRGLFRIDGDGSAEEAGFEILQGATGFSARNSHRTGLLIPLDTDSADDPQLLGFTPLGTNPAVGILRWYSGSPGTSYLTPIVRARLVDLTLGTWSESVIDEALDERAEWTFRGDRAAVVSEPGGEVVAIRLPGRAVGPRDVGSGN
;
A
#
# COMPACT_ATOMS: atom_id res chain seq x y z
N MET A 1 -6.54 -31.91 -50.86
CA MET A 1 -6.67 -30.42 -50.85
C MET A 1 -7.63 -29.86 -49.79
N ARG A 2 -8.61 -30.61 -49.26
CA ARG A 2 -9.62 -30.07 -48.31
C ARG A 2 -9.13 -29.78 -46.87
N ALA A 3 -8.08 -30.45 -46.40
CA ALA A 3 -7.59 -30.29 -45.02
C ALA A 3 -6.82 -28.97 -44.79
N ARG A 4 -6.12 -28.45 -45.81
CA ARG A 4 -5.37 -27.18 -45.72
C ARG A 4 -6.29 -25.96 -45.66
N SER A 5 -7.44 -26.02 -46.32
CA SER A 5 -8.46 -24.95 -46.30
C SER A 5 -9.24 -24.89 -44.98
N LEU A 6 -9.51 -26.04 -44.34
CA LEU A 6 -10.15 -26.10 -43.01
C LEU A 6 -9.27 -25.54 -41.90
N LEU A 7 -7.96 -25.82 -41.93
CA LEU A 7 -6.99 -25.27 -40.97
C LEU A 7 -6.87 -23.73 -41.09
N ALA A 8 -6.88 -23.20 -42.30
CA ALA A 8 -6.82 -21.75 -42.53
C ALA A 8 -8.09 -21.02 -42.03
N VAL A 9 -9.27 -21.61 -42.24
CA VAL A 9 -10.54 -21.03 -41.75
C VAL A 9 -10.63 -21.11 -40.23
N LEU A 10 -10.23 -22.24 -39.62
CA LEU A 10 -10.19 -22.37 -38.17
C LEU A 10 -9.20 -21.39 -37.53
N ALA A 11 -8.01 -21.22 -38.13
CA ALA A 11 -7.03 -20.24 -37.68
C ALA A 11 -7.55 -18.80 -37.78
N LEU A 12 -8.25 -18.44 -38.87
CA LEU A 12 -8.86 -17.11 -39.03
C LEU A 12 -10.01 -16.86 -38.03
N VAL A 13 -10.83 -17.87 -37.72
CA VAL A 13 -11.89 -17.76 -36.72
C VAL A 13 -11.31 -17.60 -35.30
N LEU A 14 -10.27 -18.38 -34.97
CA LEU A 14 -9.55 -18.25 -33.70
C LEU A 14 -8.81 -16.90 -33.60
N LEU A 15 -8.22 -16.42 -34.70
CA LEU A 15 -7.56 -15.12 -34.76
C LEU A 15 -8.57 -13.96 -34.61
N GLY A 16 -9.75 -14.07 -35.23
CA GLY A 16 -10.83 -13.09 -35.08
C GLY A 16 -11.43 -13.07 -33.66
N ALA A 17 -11.62 -14.25 -33.05
CA ALA A 17 -12.11 -14.37 -31.68
C ALA A 17 -11.11 -13.82 -30.65
N THR A 18 -9.81 -14.02 -30.88
CA THR A 18 -8.75 -13.47 -30.01
C THR A 18 -8.64 -11.94 -30.15
N LEU A 19 -8.68 -11.39 -31.37
CA LEU A 19 -8.69 -9.94 -31.60
C LEU A 19 -9.91 -9.25 -30.98
N ALA A 20 -11.10 -9.85 -31.09
CA ALA A 20 -12.31 -9.33 -30.46
C ALA A 20 -12.23 -9.40 -28.92
N GLY A 21 -11.66 -10.48 -28.38
CA GLY A 21 -11.39 -10.62 -26.95
C GLY A 21 -10.43 -9.55 -26.41
N GLN A 22 -9.34 -9.27 -27.13
CA GLN A 22 -8.36 -8.24 -26.74
C GLN A 22 -8.93 -6.82 -26.82
N ALA A 23 -9.70 -6.50 -27.86
CA ALA A 23 -10.36 -5.20 -27.96
C ALA A 23 -11.37 -4.98 -26.83
N GLN A 24 -12.10 -6.04 -26.44
CA GLN A 24 -13.03 -6.01 -25.32
C GLN A 24 -12.30 -5.87 -23.97
N ALA A 25 -11.14 -6.52 -23.82
CA ALA A 25 -10.31 -6.45 -22.63
C ALA A 25 -9.75 -5.03 -22.42
N GLY A 26 -9.16 -4.44 -23.46
CA GLY A 26 -8.67 -3.06 -23.42
C GLY A 26 -9.78 -2.05 -23.09
N ALA A 27 -10.97 -2.20 -23.70
CA ALA A 27 -12.10 -1.34 -23.39
C ALA A 27 -12.59 -1.49 -21.94
N ALA A 28 -12.61 -2.70 -21.40
CA ALA A 28 -12.98 -2.94 -20.00
C ALA A 28 -11.94 -2.37 -19.03
N LEU A 29 -10.67 -2.45 -19.36
CA LEU A 29 -9.56 -1.90 -18.57
C LEU A 29 -9.61 -0.37 -18.51
N GLU A 30 -9.79 0.28 -19.67
CA GLU A 30 -9.94 1.73 -19.74
C GLU A 30 -11.20 2.21 -19.02
N ALA A 31 -12.31 1.46 -19.13
CA ALA A 31 -13.51 1.75 -18.35
C ALA A 31 -13.25 1.61 -16.85
N ALA A 32 -12.53 0.58 -16.41
CA ALA A 32 -12.20 0.39 -15.00
C ALA A 32 -11.37 1.55 -14.45
N ARG A 33 -10.36 1.99 -15.20
CA ARG A 33 -9.53 3.15 -14.86
C ARG A 33 -10.36 4.42 -14.78
N ALA A 34 -11.13 4.73 -15.82
CA ALA A 34 -11.95 5.94 -15.86
C ALA A 34 -12.98 5.97 -14.71
N LEU A 35 -13.66 4.84 -14.47
CA LEU A 35 -14.62 4.72 -13.38
C LEU A 35 -13.95 4.84 -12.00
N PHE A 36 -12.72 4.32 -11.85
CA PHE A 36 -11.94 4.46 -10.63
C PHE A 36 -11.49 5.91 -10.39
N GLU A 37 -11.00 6.58 -11.43
CA GLU A 37 -10.61 8.00 -11.40
C GLU A 37 -11.82 8.89 -11.09
N ASP A 38 -12.98 8.59 -11.68
CA ASP A 38 -14.28 9.25 -11.44
C ASP A 38 -14.96 8.79 -10.15
N ARG A 39 -14.33 7.92 -9.35
CA ARG A 39 -14.83 7.40 -8.06
C ARG A 39 -16.18 6.67 -8.15
N GLN A 40 -16.53 6.16 -9.31
CA GLN A 40 -17.69 5.29 -9.53
C GLN A 40 -17.34 3.84 -9.15
N LEU A 41 -17.06 3.62 -7.87
CA LEU A 41 -16.49 2.35 -7.35
C LEU A 41 -17.28 1.10 -7.76
N PRO A 42 -18.63 1.05 -7.70
CA PRO A 42 -19.37 -0.13 -8.19
C PRO A 42 -19.12 -0.42 -9.68
N GLY A 43 -19.07 0.62 -10.51
CA GLY A 43 -18.75 0.48 -11.93
C GLY A 43 -17.30 0.07 -12.16
N ALA A 44 -16.37 0.59 -11.36
CA ALA A 44 -14.95 0.24 -11.43
C ALA A 44 -14.73 -1.24 -11.07
N ILE A 45 -15.42 -1.76 -10.04
CA ILE A 45 -15.42 -3.19 -9.68
C ILE A 45 -15.86 -4.03 -10.88
N ASP A 46 -17.02 -3.73 -11.45
CA ASP A 46 -17.58 -4.48 -12.58
C ASP A 46 -16.68 -4.42 -13.82
N ALA A 47 -16.09 -3.26 -14.10
CA ALA A 47 -15.19 -3.07 -15.22
C ALA A 47 -13.85 -3.80 -15.01
N ALA A 48 -13.27 -3.74 -13.82
CA ALA A 48 -12.05 -4.46 -13.48
C ALA A 48 -12.26 -5.99 -13.58
N ALA A 49 -13.38 -6.50 -13.06
CA ALA A 49 -13.75 -7.91 -13.19
C ALA A 49 -13.90 -8.34 -14.66
N ARG A 50 -14.50 -7.50 -15.51
CA ARG A 50 -14.58 -7.77 -16.96
C ARG A 50 -13.22 -7.73 -17.65
N ALA A 51 -12.33 -6.81 -17.26
CA ALA A 51 -10.98 -6.74 -17.79
C ALA A 51 -10.20 -8.02 -17.45
N ILE A 52 -10.27 -8.48 -16.20
CA ILE A 52 -9.68 -9.76 -15.76
C ILE A 52 -10.30 -10.94 -16.49
N ALA A 53 -11.62 -10.99 -16.65
CA ALA A 53 -12.29 -12.10 -17.35
C ALA A 53 -11.88 -12.19 -18.83
N ALA A 54 -11.68 -11.04 -19.48
CA ALA A 54 -11.27 -10.98 -20.88
C ALA A 54 -9.77 -11.30 -21.05
N GLU A 55 -8.91 -10.80 -20.16
CA GLU A 55 -7.48 -11.08 -20.15
C GLU A 55 -6.96 -11.42 -18.73
N PRO A 56 -7.08 -12.69 -18.30
CA PRO A 56 -6.71 -13.08 -16.93
C PRO A 56 -5.21 -12.93 -16.59
N ARG A 57 -4.38 -12.71 -17.61
CA ARG A 57 -2.92 -12.55 -17.51
C ARG A 57 -2.46 -11.11 -17.71
N ASN A 58 -3.37 -10.14 -17.76
CA ASN A 58 -3.02 -8.74 -17.84
C ASN A 58 -2.73 -8.20 -16.41
N PRO A 59 -1.47 -7.87 -16.07
CA PRO A 59 -1.12 -7.40 -14.73
C PRO A 59 -1.84 -6.08 -14.37
N GLU A 60 -2.11 -5.22 -15.35
CA GLU A 60 -2.76 -3.92 -15.12
C GLU A 60 -4.22 -4.06 -14.70
N ALA A 61 -4.92 -5.10 -15.19
CA ALA A 61 -6.28 -5.41 -14.77
C ALA A 61 -6.32 -5.81 -13.29
N HIS A 62 -5.31 -6.57 -12.84
CA HIS A 62 -5.16 -6.96 -11.43
C HIS A 62 -4.74 -5.77 -10.55
N VAL A 63 -3.88 -4.87 -11.05
CA VAL A 63 -3.56 -3.60 -10.34
C VAL A 63 -4.81 -2.76 -10.11
N LEU A 64 -5.66 -2.58 -11.12
CA LEU A 64 -6.90 -1.82 -10.98
C LEU A 64 -7.88 -2.48 -10.00
N ALA A 65 -7.99 -3.82 -10.04
CA ALA A 65 -8.79 -4.54 -9.05
C ALA A 65 -8.25 -4.32 -7.63
N GLY A 66 -6.93 -4.36 -7.44
CA GLY A 66 -6.29 -4.10 -6.15
C GLY A 66 -6.53 -2.69 -5.64
N LEU A 67 -6.42 -1.68 -6.51
CA LEU A 67 -6.71 -0.29 -6.20
C LEU A 67 -8.17 -0.08 -5.79
N VAL A 68 -9.09 -0.68 -6.52
CA VAL A 68 -10.53 -0.60 -6.22
C VAL A 68 -10.84 -1.25 -4.87
N ALA A 69 -10.29 -2.45 -4.63
CA ALA A 69 -10.44 -3.19 -3.38
C ALA A 69 -9.87 -2.43 -2.17
N GLU A 70 -8.66 -1.86 -2.32
CA GLU A 70 -8.01 -1.02 -1.31
C GLU A 70 -8.88 0.19 -0.96
N ILE A 71 -9.46 0.88 -1.95
CA ILE A 71 -10.31 2.04 -1.70
C ILE A 71 -11.58 1.66 -0.94
N ILE A 72 -12.20 0.52 -1.23
CA ILE A 72 -13.42 0.07 -0.52
C ILE A 72 -13.12 -0.61 0.82
N GLY A 73 -11.84 -0.77 1.19
CA GLY A 73 -11.40 -1.37 2.45
C GLY A 73 -11.38 -2.90 2.46
N ASP A 74 -11.51 -3.55 1.31
CA ASP A 74 -11.32 -4.99 1.18
C ASP A 74 -9.82 -5.28 0.98
N LEU A 75 -9.05 -5.18 2.07
CA LEU A 75 -7.59 -5.32 2.03
C LEU A 75 -7.15 -6.73 1.63
N GLU A 76 -7.91 -7.76 2.01
CA GLU A 76 -7.65 -9.14 1.60
C GLU A 76 -7.77 -9.30 0.07
N ALA A 77 -8.83 -8.73 -0.52
CA ALA A 77 -8.97 -8.72 -1.97
C ALA A 77 -7.91 -7.85 -2.65
N ALA A 78 -7.52 -6.74 -2.03
CA ALA A 78 -6.45 -5.87 -2.54
C ALA A 78 -5.11 -6.60 -2.59
N GLU A 79 -4.76 -7.30 -1.51
CA GLU A 79 -3.54 -8.10 -1.39
C GLU A 79 -3.49 -9.19 -2.46
N ALA A 80 -4.58 -9.94 -2.60
CA ALA A 80 -4.68 -11.01 -3.61
C ALA A 80 -4.50 -10.46 -5.04
N ALA A 81 -5.12 -9.31 -5.35
CA ALA A 81 -5.05 -8.70 -6.66
C ALA A 81 -3.65 -8.13 -6.97
N TYR A 82 -3.04 -7.39 -6.04
CA TYR A 82 -1.69 -6.88 -6.23
C TYR A 82 -0.64 -8.00 -6.30
N SER A 83 -0.76 -9.03 -5.45
CA SER A 83 0.09 -10.22 -5.52
C SER A 83 -0.01 -10.89 -6.88
N ARG A 84 -1.23 -11.01 -7.42
CA ARG A 84 -1.44 -11.57 -8.75
C ARG A 84 -0.83 -10.72 -9.87
N ALA A 85 -0.85 -9.40 -9.75
CA ALA A 85 -0.16 -8.52 -10.69
C ALA A 85 1.36 -8.75 -10.66
N LEU A 86 1.97 -8.89 -9.48
CA LEU A 86 3.41 -9.17 -9.34
C LEU A 86 3.82 -10.57 -9.81
N GLU A 87 2.94 -11.58 -9.67
CA GLU A 87 3.18 -12.90 -10.27
C GLU A 87 3.23 -12.86 -11.81
N LEU A 88 2.49 -11.94 -12.42
CA LEU A 88 2.41 -11.76 -13.87
C LEU A 88 3.51 -10.84 -14.40
N ASP A 89 3.89 -9.84 -13.61
CA ASP A 89 4.89 -8.83 -13.89
C ASP A 89 5.61 -8.44 -12.58
N ALA A 90 6.75 -9.07 -12.33
CA ALA A 90 7.49 -8.90 -11.08
C ALA A 90 8.05 -7.48 -10.88
N ASP A 91 8.19 -6.70 -11.96
CA ASP A 91 8.69 -5.33 -11.93
C ASP A 91 7.56 -4.29 -11.84
N ASN A 92 6.31 -4.73 -11.61
CA ASN A 92 5.15 -3.85 -11.56
C ASN A 92 5.18 -2.95 -10.31
N GLU A 93 5.68 -1.72 -10.48
CA GLU A 93 5.84 -0.78 -9.40
C GLU A 93 4.51 -0.38 -8.73
N ALA A 94 3.42 -0.27 -9.50
CA ALA A 94 2.11 0.08 -8.96
C ALA A 94 1.59 -1.02 -8.01
N ALA A 95 1.74 -2.29 -8.38
CA ALA A 95 1.35 -3.42 -7.55
C ALA A 95 2.20 -3.50 -6.27
N ARG A 96 3.53 -3.36 -6.39
CA ARG A 96 4.44 -3.36 -5.23
C ARG A 96 4.11 -2.23 -4.25
N ARG A 97 3.93 -1.01 -4.75
CA ARG A 97 3.48 0.13 -3.92
C ARG A 97 2.11 -0.11 -3.31
N GLY A 98 1.23 -0.84 -4.00
CA GLY A 98 -0.08 -1.25 -3.50
C GLY A 98 0.02 -2.17 -2.28
N LEU A 99 0.75 -3.28 -2.42
CA LEU A 99 1.03 -4.21 -1.31
C LEU A 99 1.67 -3.51 -0.12
N PHE A 100 2.69 -2.68 -0.36
CA PHE A 100 3.36 -1.98 0.72
C PHE A 100 2.44 -1.03 1.49
N ARG A 101 1.46 -0.39 0.82
CA ARG A 101 0.49 0.45 1.52
C ARG A 101 -0.44 -0.35 2.43
N ILE A 102 -0.81 -1.57 2.04
CA ILE A 102 -1.81 -2.36 2.79
C ILE A 102 -1.19 -3.25 3.87
N ASP A 103 0.06 -3.71 3.70
CA ASP A 103 0.69 -4.70 4.58
C ASP A 103 2.03 -4.21 5.19
N GLY A 104 2.68 -3.23 4.55
CA GLY A 104 4.05 -2.85 4.91
C GLY A 104 5.04 -4.01 4.74
N ASP A 105 6.07 -4.07 5.59
CA ASP A 105 7.04 -5.18 5.64
C ASP A 105 6.75 -6.17 6.78
N GLY A 106 5.59 -6.05 7.43
CA GLY A 106 5.23 -6.86 8.57
C GLY A 106 4.01 -6.35 9.33
N SER A 107 3.26 -7.28 9.88
CA SER A 107 2.02 -7.01 10.61
C SER A 107 2.28 -6.17 11.87
N ALA A 108 1.49 -5.11 12.04
CA ALA A 108 1.52 -4.30 13.25
C ALA A 108 1.17 -5.14 14.50
N GLU A 109 0.26 -6.10 14.36
CA GLU A 109 -0.12 -7.03 15.43
C GLU A 109 1.04 -7.94 15.83
N GLU A 110 1.78 -8.48 14.85
CA GLU A 110 2.98 -9.28 15.11
C GLU A 110 4.08 -8.47 15.81
N ALA A 111 4.23 -7.19 15.46
CA ALA A 111 5.09 -6.25 16.16
C ALA A 111 4.58 -5.86 17.57
N GLY A 112 3.41 -6.36 17.96
CA GLY A 112 2.78 -6.18 19.26
C GLY A 112 1.96 -4.91 19.38
N PHE A 113 1.63 -4.24 18.28
CA PHE A 113 0.80 -3.04 18.29
C PHE A 113 -0.69 -3.38 18.28
N GLU A 114 -1.43 -2.64 19.10
CA GLU A 114 -2.87 -2.76 19.20
C GLU A 114 -3.50 -1.38 19.36
N ILE A 115 -4.69 -1.19 18.77
CA ILE A 115 -5.44 0.06 18.90
C ILE A 115 -6.20 0.07 20.23
N LEU A 116 -6.11 1.20 20.91
CA LEU A 116 -6.92 1.56 22.05
C LEU A 116 -7.82 2.74 21.68
N GLN A 117 -9.12 2.58 21.89
CA GLN A 117 -10.07 3.67 21.84
C GLN A 117 -10.11 4.38 23.20
N GLY A 118 -9.77 5.68 23.20
CA GLY A 118 -9.85 6.56 24.37
C GLY A 118 -11.02 7.53 24.29
N ALA A 119 -11.17 8.36 25.32
CA ALA A 119 -12.25 9.36 25.40
C ALA A 119 -12.17 10.46 24.32
N THR A 120 -10.98 10.70 23.76
CA THR A 120 -10.70 11.83 22.85
C THR A 120 -10.10 11.38 21.52
N GLY A 121 -10.08 10.09 21.21
CA GLY A 121 -9.51 9.55 19.97
C GLY A 121 -8.86 8.19 20.17
N PHE A 122 -8.01 7.81 19.22
CA PHE A 122 -7.35 6.50 19.17
C PHE A 122 -5.87 6.60 19.51
N SER A 123 -5.32 5.51 20.05
CA SER A 123 -3.88 5.39 20.29
C SER A 123 -3.41 3.97 20.04
N ALA A 124 -2.23 3.79 19.49
CA ALA A 124 -1.57 2.49 19.45
C ALA A 124 -0.77 2.27 20.74
N ARG A 125 -1.03 1.15 21.40
CA ARG A 125 -0.15 0.61 22.45
C ARG A 125 0.79 -0.41 21.85
N ASN A 126 1.88 -0.73 22.55
CA ASN A 126 2.73 -1.87 22.21
C ASN A 126 2.82 -2.85 23.39
N SER A 127 2.54 -4.13 23.17
CA SER A 127 2.54 -5.18 24.18
C SER A 127 3.94 -5.49 24.71
N HIS A 128 4.98 -5.34 23.86
CA HIS A 128 6.37 -5.54 24.22
C HIS A 128 6.98 -4.33 24.95
N ARG A 129 6.39 -3.14 24.83
CA ARG A 129 6.84 -1.90 25.48
C ARG A 129 5.73 -1.27 26.31
N THR A 130 5.63 -1.70 27.57
CA THR A 130 4.64 -1.18 28.52
C THR A 130 4.75 0.34 28.69
N GLY A 131 3.60 1.03 28.66
CA GLY A 131 3.52 2.48 28.83
C GLY A 131 3.73 3.29 27.55
N LEU A 132 4.11 2.65 26.43
CA LEU A 132 4.10 3.30 25.13
C LEU A 132 2.66 3.46 24.64
N LEU A 133 2.25 4.73 24.48
CA LEU A 133 0.98 5.12 23.88
C LEU A 133 1.27 6.15 22.79
N ILE A 134 0.97 5.77 21.56
CA ILE A 134 1.20 6.59 20.38
C ILE A 134 -0.16 7.11 19.91
N PRO A 135 -0.41 8.42 19.90
CA PRO A 135 -1.66 8.95 19.36
C PRO A 135 -1.77 8.63 17.87
N LEU A 136 -2.94 8.12 17.45
CA LEU A 136 -3.27 7.89 16.06
C LEU A 136 -4.14 9.04 15.60
N ASP A 137 -3.55 9.95 14.84
CA ASP A 137 -4.29 11.05 14.22
C ASP A 137 -5.26 10.46 13.19
N THR A 138 -6.54 10.82 13.31
CA THR A 138 -7.60 10.39 12.39
C THR A 138 -8.25 11.60 11.73
N ASP A 139 -8.54 11.48 10.43
CA ASP A 139 -9.23 12.52 9.67
C ASP A 139 -10.75 12.35 9.73
N SER A 140 -11.23 11.19 10.18
CA SER A 140 -12.63 10.92 10.48
C SER A 140 -12.82 10.38 11.90
N ALA A 141 -14.08 10.27 12.32
CA ALA A 141 -14.47 9.65 13.58
C ALA A 141 -14.51 8.11 13.51
N ASP A 142 -14.24 7.54 12.34
CA ASP A 142 -14.23 6.09 12.14
C ASP A 142 -12.98 5.46 12.78
N ASP A 143 -13.08 4.17 13.09
CA ASP A 143 -11.99 3.43 13.72
C ASP A 143 -10.79 3.34 12.75
N PRO A 144 -9.59 3.78 13.14
CA PRO A 144 -8.39 3.56 12.34
C PRO A 144 -8.05 2.07 12.28
N GLN A 145 -7.29 1.68 11.27
CA GLN A 145 -6.75 0.32 11.15
C GLN A 145 -5.22 0.40 11.08
N LEU A 146 -4.53 -0.41 11.89
CA LEU A 146 -3.08 -0.54 11.78
C LEU A 146 -2.74 -1.32 10.51
N LEU A 147 -1.76 -0.83 9.78
CA LEU A 147 -1.29 -1.45 8.54
C LEU A 147 -0.07 -2.30 8.78
N GLY A 148 0.94 -1.73 9.45
CA GLY A 148 2.19 -2.45 9.68
C GLY A 148 3.19 -1.66 10.52
N PHE A 149 4.21 -2.39 10.97
CA PHE A 149 5.41 -1.79 11.54
C PHE A 149 6.63 -2.24 10.74
N THR A 150 7.22 -1.31 9.99
CA THR A 150 8.43 -1.57 9.17
C THR A 150 9.67 -1.16 9.94
N PRO A 151 10.55 -2.08 10.35
CA PRO A 151 11.84 -1.73 10.93
C PRO A 151 12.74 -0.98 9.94
N LEU A 152 13.54 -0.04 10.43
CA LEU A 152 14.47 0.74 9.62
C LEU A 152 15.93 0.35 9.90
N GLY A 153 16.66 0.06 8.83
CA GLY A 153 18.05 -0.37 8.90
C GLY A 153 18.24 -1.65 9.70
N THR A 154 19.34 -1.75 10.44
CA THR A 154 19.70 -2.97 11.19
C THR A 154 19.10 -3.04 12.59
N ASN A 155 18.35 -2.04 13.04
CA ASN A 155 17.78 -2.01 14.38
C ASN A 155 16.28 -2.34 14.34
N PRO A 156 15.86 -3.56 14.73
CA PRO A 156 14.45 -3.96 14.66
C PRO A 156 13.54 -3.15 15.60
N ALA A 157 14.11 -2.43 16.56
CA ALA A 157 13.35 -1.64 17.52
C ALA A 157 13.02 -0.22 17.04
N VAL A 158 13.61 0.24 15.92
CA VAL A 158 13.31 1.56 15.34
C VAL A 158 12.63 1.34 14.00
N GLY A 159 11.43 1.86 13.82
CA GLY A 159 10.64 1.59 12.63
C GLY A 159 9.49 2.56 12.39
N ILE A 160 8.80 2.37 11.29
CA ILE A 160 7.64 3.16 10.88
C ILE A 160 6.37 2.37 11.20
N LEU A 161 5.53 2.91 12.09
CA LEU A 161 4.18 2.43 12.32
C LEU A 161 3.22 3.15 11.37
N ARG A 162 2.44 2.40 10.59
CA ARG A 162 1.45 2.92 9.62
C ARG A 162 0.03 2.57 10.03
N TRP A 163 -0.91 3.46 9.73
CA TRP A 163 -2.34 3.23 9.94
C TRP A 163 -3.19 3.98 8.91
N TYR A 164 -4.40 3.48 8.66
CA TYR A 164 -5.44 4.25 8.00
C TYR A 164 -6.06 5.26 8.96
N SER A 165 -6.12 6.51 8.53
CA SER A 165 -6.66 7.66 9.24
C SER A 165 -8.20 7.69 9.19
N GLY A 166 -8.81 6.64 9.73
CA GLY A 166 -10.24 6.31 9.63
C GLY A 166 -10.46 4.95 8.97
N SER A 167 -11.72 4.56 8.74
CA SER A 167 -12.05 3.33 8.02
C SER A 167 -11.65 3.44 6.54
N PRO A 168 -10.89 2.49 5.99
CA PRO A 168 -10.74 2.43 4.54
C PRO A 168 -12.14 2.24 3.91
N GLY A 169 -12.46 3.05 2.90
CA GLY A 169 -13.79 3.09 2.28
C GLY A 169 -14.80 4.12 2.80
N THR A 170 -14.53 4.87 3.88
CA THR A 170 -15.46 5.91 4.37
C THR A 170 -15.09 7.34 3.97
N SER A 171 -13.84 7.57 3.53
CA SER A 171 -13.41 8.84 2.95
C SER A 171 -13.68 8.89 1.45
N TYR A 172 -14.36 9.95 0.98
CA TYR A 172 -14.77 10.15 -0.41
C TYR A 172 -13.62 10.26 -1.43
N LEU A 173 -12.36 10.38 -0.99
CA LEU A 173 -11.24 10.75 -1.88
C LEU A 173 -10.19 9.65 -2.01
N THR A 174 -9.54 9.19 -0.94
CA THR A 174 -8.52 8.12 -0.93
C THR A 174 -8.36 7.62 0.52
N PRO A 175 -8.07 6.34 0.80
CA PRO A 175 -7.60 5.92 2.12
C PRO A 175 -6.38 6.76 2.51
N ILE A 176 -6.50 7.55 3.57
CA ILE A 176 -5.39 8.39 4.05
C ILE A 176 -4.52 7.50 4.94
N VAL A 177 -3.34 7.14 4.45
CA VAL A 177 -2.34 6.45 5.25
C VAL A 177 -1.52 7.47 6.00
N ARG A 178 -1.46 7.35 7.32
CA ARG A 178 -0.58 8.13 8.19
C ARG A 178 0.49 7.23 8.77
N ALA A 179 1.64 7.82 9.09
CA ALA A 179 2.71 7.10 9.74
C ALA A 179 3.41 7.91 10.83
N ARG A 180 4.04 7.20 11.77
CA ARG A 180 4.96 7.75 12.77
C ARG A 180 6.21 6.91 12.83
N LEU A 181 7.33 7.58 13.04
CA LEU A 181 8.58 6.94 13.38
C LEU A 181 8.56 6.61 14.87
N VAL A 182 8.87 5.36 15.21
CA VAL A 182 8.78 4.81 16.57
C VAL A 182 10.12 4.20 16.94
N ASP A 183 10.58 4.51 18.16
CA ASP A 183 11.71 3.85 18.80
C ASP A 183 11.19 3.06 20.01
N LEU A 184 11.04 1.75 19.85
CA LEU A 184 10.57 0.83 20.89
C LEU A 184 11.57 0.69 22.04
N THR A 185 12.87 0.95 21.81
CA THR A 185 13.90 0.88 22.85
C THR A 185 13.74 2.03 23.83
N LEU A 186 13.52 3.23 23.30
CA LEU A 186 13.31 4.44 24.09
C LEU A 186 11.86 4.59 24.54
N GLY A 187 10.90 3.98 23.82
CA GLY A 187 9.48 4.21 24.01
C GLY A 187 9.08 5.60 23.54
N THR A 188 9.69 6.08 22.45
CA THR A 188 9.44 7.41 21.90
C THR A 188 8.95 7.32 20.45
N TRP A 189 8.32 8.39 19.99
CA TRP A 189 7.73 8.46 18.66
C TRP A 189 7.87 9.87 18.10
N SER A 190 7.78 10.03 16.78
CA SER A 190 8.01 11.32 16.11
C SER A 190 6.90 12.31 16.37
N GLU A 191 7.21 13.55 16.75
CA GLU A 191 6.18 14.55 17.10
C GLU A 191 5.21 14.81 15.94
N SER A 192 5.75 14.94 14.73
CA SER A 192 4.96 15.10 13.50
C SER A 192 4.50 13.75 12.96
N VAL A 193 3.28 13.75 12.42
CA VAL A 193 2.78 12.70 11.52
C VAL A 193 3.52 12.81 10.20
N ILE A 194 3.75 11.65 9.59
CA ILE A 194 4.27 11.51 8.25
C ILE A 194 3.07 11.21 7.35
N ASP A 195 2.71 12.16 6.49
CA ASP A 195 1.51 12.11 5.64
C ASP A 195 1.74 11.39 4.30
N GLU A 196 2.99 11.21 3.91
CA GLU A 196 3.35 10.44 2.72
C GLU A 196 3.63 8.99 3.10
N ALA A 197 3.14 8.07 2.27
CA ALA A 197 3.69 6.73 2.17
C ALA A 197 5.15 6.85 1.68
N LEU A 198 6.05 7.20 2.60
CA LEU A 198 7.49 7.18 2.36
C LEU A 198 7.81 5.82 1.75
N ASP A 199 8.48 5.85 0.60
CA ASP A 199 8.91 4.66 -0.15
C ASP A 199 9.61 3.71 0.85
N GLU A 200 9.30 2.43 0.77
CA GLU A 200 9.96 1.37 1.52
C GLU A 200 11.48 1.48 1.39
N ARG A 201 11.98 1.94 0.25
CA ARG A 201 13.41 2.12 -0.05
C ARG A 201 13.97 3.47 0.36
N ALA A 202 13.22 4.30 1.09
CA ALA A 202 13.70 5.60 1.53
C ALA A 202 14.98 5.45 2.36
N GLU A 203 15.94 6.34 2.13
CA GLU A 203 17.20 6.36 2.88
C GLU A 203 17.03 7.17 4.16
N TRP A 204 17.26 6.53 5.31
CA TRP A 204 17.15 7.13 6.63
C TRP A 204 18.52 7.35 7.26
N THR A 205 18.77 8.57 7.71
CA THR A 205 19.96 8.92 8.48
C THR A 205 19.56 9.47 9.84
N PHE A 206 20.00 8.81 10.91
CA PHE A 206 19.72 9.22 12.28
C PHE A 206 20.89 10.03 12.87
N ARG A 207 20.57 11.14 13.52
CA ARG A 207 21.53 12.01 14.23
C ARG A 207 20.89 12.59 15.48
N GLY A 208 21.27 12.06 16.64
CA GLY A 208 20.69 12.49 17.91
C GLY A 208 19.17 12.31 17.91
N ASP A 209 18.43 13.37 18.20
CA ASP A 209 16.97 13.40 18.25
C ASP A 209 16.32 13.67 16.89
N ARG A 210 17.03 13.49 15.78
CA ARG A 210 16.49 13.72 14.43
C ARG A 210 16.78 12.55 13.50
N ALA A 211 15.78 12.21 12.70
CA ALA A 211 15.91 11.35 11.53
C ALA A 211 15.76 12.22 10.27
N ALA A 212 16.68 12.05 9.33
CA ALA A 212 16.60 12.63 8.01
C ALA A 212 16.19 11.52 7.04
N VAL A 213 15.16 11.76 6.23
CA VAL A 213 14.70 10.80 5.22
C VAL A 213 14.77 11.43 3.83
N VAL A 214 15.19 10.62 2.85
CA VAL A 214 15.18 10.95 1.42
C VAL A 214 14.29 9.90 0.74
N SER A 215 13.12 10.35 0.26
CA SER A 215 12.08 9.46 -0.32
C SER A 215 12.40 9.00 -1.74
N GLU A 216 13.22 9.74 -2.49
CA GLU A 216 13.65 9.40 -3.84
C GLU A 216 15.10 9.90 -4.10
N PRO A 217 15.88 9.25 -4.99
CA PRO A 217 17.24 9.70 -5.29
C PRO A 217 17.29 11.17 -5.75
N GLY A 218 17.88 12.05 -4.94
CA GLY A 218 17.96 13.48 -5.21
C GLY A 218 16.79 14.32 -4.68
N GLY A 219 15.84 13.72 -3.96
CA GLY A 219 14.71 14.39 -3.31
C GLY A 219 15.11 15.25 -2.10
N GLU A 220 14.12 15.98 -1.56
CA GLU A 220 14.30 16.83 -0.38
C GLU A 220 14.52 15.99 0.89
N VAL A 221 15.42 16.46 1.76
CA VAL A 221 15.65 15.83 3.07
C VAL A 221 14.57 16.29 4.04
N VAL A 222 13.67 15.38 4.42
CA VAL A 222 12.69 15.66 5.48
C VAL A 222 13.30 15.33 6.83
N ALA A 223 13.32 16.30 7.74
CA ALA A 223 13.88 16.15 9.08
C ALA A 223 12.77 15.92 10.12
N ILE A 224 12.68 14.68 10.61
CA ILE A 224 11.70 14.22 11.60
C ILE A 224 12.34 14.23 12.99
N ARG A 225 11.67 14.84 13.97
CA ARG A 225 12.15 14.89 15.36
C ARG A 225 11.68 13.66 16.14
N LEU A 226 12.62 12.99 16.79
CA LEU A 226 12.45 11.85 17.71
C LEU A 226 12.99 12.20 19.10
N PRO A 227 12.14 12.64 20.03
CA PRO A 227 12.59 13.04 21.36
C PRO A 227 13.25 11.87 22.11
N GLY A 228 14.19 12.21 23.01
CA GLY A 228 14.80 11.26 23.94
C GLY A 228 16.02 10.49 23.41
N ARG A 229 16.29 10.50 22.10
CA ARG A 229 17.51 9.89 21.53
C ARG A 229 18.73 10.80 21.78
N ALA A 230 19.72 10.28 22.50
CA ALA A 230 20.95 11.01 22.80
C ALA A 230 21.77 11.29 21.52
N VAL A 231 22.55 12.38 21.51
CA VAL A 231 23.51 12.69 20.43
C VAL A 231 24.59 11.60 20.40
N GLY A 232 24.38 10.59 19.55
CA GLY A 232 25.28 9.47 19.30
C GLY A 232 25.91 9.51 17.90
N PRO A 233 26.71 8.49 17.53
CA PRO A 233 27.25 8.35 16.18
C PRO A 233 26.13 8.28 15.13
N ARG A 234 26.46 8.59 13.87
CA ARG A 234 25.53 8.49 12.74
C ARG A 234 25.14 7.03 12.54
N ASP A 235 23.85 6.75 12.58
CA ASP A 235 23.30 5.49 12.11
C ASP A 235 22.60 5.74 10.76
N VAL A 236 22.85 4.87 9.78
CA VAL A 236 22.19 4.92 8.47
C VAL A 236 21.40 3.63 8.32
N GLY A 237 20.14 3.74 7.92
CA GLY A 237 19.28 2.62 7.57
C GLY A 237 18.57 2.90 6.26
N SER A 238 18.34 1.88 5.45
CA SER A 238 17.28 1.92 4.43
C SER A 238 16.04 1.26 5.03
N GLY A 239 14.84 1.60 4.57
CA GLY A 239 13.78 0.60 4.66
C GLY A 239 14.07 -0.53 3.66
N ASN A 240 13.58 -1.73 3.97
CA ASN A 240 13.89 -2.93 3.18
C ASN A 240 13.02 -3.00 1.92
#